data_AF-A0A959X947-F1
#
_entry.id   AF-A0A959X947-F1
#
_cell.length_a   1.000
_cell.length_b   1.000
_cell.length_c   1.000
_cell.angle_alpha   90.00
_cell.angle_beta   90.00
_cell.angle_gamma   90.00
#
_symmetry.space_group_name_H-M   'P 1'
#
loop_
_entity.id
_entity.type
_entity.pdbx_description
1 polymer ?
#
loop_
_entity_poly.entity_id
_entity_poly.type
_entity_poly.pdbx_seq_one_letter_code
_entity_poly.pdbx_strand_id
1 'polypeptide(L)'
;MIPEIGAGGAVLLRLVFAAAALVLLVRPRLRGLSVQAWLTVVAFGLSLGGMNWSFYGSLAHLPIGVAVTVEFCGPLLLAASMSRRAVDFFAVLAAAAGVVLTSNALVVPLGDLSWTGLGLASLAGGFWAAYVLLSARTGAVFEGLDGLAIALVVATLIVLPAGLQSQELWTPEHIFKGVGLALLSSLVPYSFELLALRRMPARVFGVLLSTEPAVAAMAGLVVLGQRLSALQVAGLALVVLASALVLGSGASARTLAEEPGVIEGA
;
A
#
# COMPACT_ATOMS: atom_id res chain seq x y z
N MET A 1 -17.25 6.34 12.11
CA MET A 1 -17.33 5.92 10.69
C MET A 1 -17.33 4.41 10.53
N ILE A 2 -16.21 3.67 10.67
CA ILE A 2 -16.25 2.20 10.46
C ILE A 2 -17.31 1.48 11.34
N PRO A 3 -17.49 1.84 12.63
CA PRO A 3 -18.56 1.24 13.45
C PRO A 3 -19.99 1.61 13.03
N GLU A 4 -20.18 2.68 12.25
CA GLU A 4 -21.49 3.22 11.87
C GLU A 4 -21.91 2.79 10.46
N ILE A 5 -21.02 2.99 9.47
CA ILE A 5 -21.29 2.73 8.05
C ILE A 5 -20.58 1.48 7.53
N GLY A 6 -19.97 0.71 8.42
CA GLY A 6 -19.18 -0.45 8.05
C GLY A 6 -17.89 -0.10 7.30
N ALA A 7 -17.09 -1.13 7.11
CA ALA A 7 -15.76 -1.01 6.54
C ALA A 7 -15.84 -0.79 5.01
N GLY A 8 -16.75 -1.50 4.31
CA GLY A 8 -17.00 -1.29 2.87
C GLY A 8 -17.53 0.11 2.54
N GLY A 9 -18.45 0.63 3.36
CA GLY A 9 -18.96 1.99 3.24
C GLY A 9 -17.89 3.06 3.40
N ALA A 10 -17.03 2.90 4.41
CA ALA A 10 -15.92 3.83 4.64
C ALA A 10 -14.94 3.88 3.46
N VAL A 11 -14.60 2.72 2.85
CA VAL A 11 -13.76 2.67 1.65
C VAL A 11 -14.44 3.35 0.47
N LEU A 12 -15.72 3.04 0.24
CA LEU A 12 -16.45 3.60 -0.88
C LEU A 12 -16.44 5.14 -0.82
N LEU A 13 -16.76 5.74 0.34
CA LEU A 13 -16.71 7.19 0.50
C LEU A 13 -15.30 7.73 0.23
N ARG A 14 -14.26 7.09 0.78
CA ARG A 14 -12.85 7.47 0.55
C ARG A 14 -12.50 7.48 -0.94
N LEU A 15 -12.87 6.44 -1.67
CA LEU A 15 -12.54 6.28 -3.08
C LEU A 15 -13.39 7.18 -3.98
N VAL A 16 -14.69 7.32 -3.72
CA VAL A 16 -15.58 8.23 -4.46
C VAL A 16 -15.08 9.66 -4.35
N PHE A 17 -14.81 10.15 -3.12
CA PHE A 17 -14.36 11.53 -2.93
C PHE A 17 -12.94 11.74 -3.45
N ALA A 18 -12.03 10.77 -3.30
CA ALA A 18 -10.69 10.88 -3.89
C ALA A 18 -10.74 10.89 -5.42
N ALA A 19 -11.52 10.01 -6.04
CA ALA A 19 -11.73 9.97 -7.48
C ALA A 19 -12.36 11.27 -7.98
N ALA A 20 -13.43 11.75 -7.35
CA ALA A 20 -14.09 12.99 -7.71
C ALA A 20 -13.15 14.19 -7.59
N ALA A 21 -12.43 14.32 -6.47
CA ALA A 21 -11.47 15.40 -6.25
C ALA A 21 -10.35 15.37 -7.31
N LEU A 22 -9.77 14.21 -7.59
CA LEU A 22 -8.67 14.10 -8.56
C LEU A 22 -9.15 14.34 -10.00
N VAL A 23 -10.32 13.84 -10.36
CA VAL A 23 -10.95 14.09 -11.67
C VAL A 23 -11.25 15.58 -11.84
N LEU A 24 -11.75 16.26 -10.81
CA LEU A 24 -12.02 17.70 -10.85
C LEU A 24 -10.73 18.55 -10.94
N LEU A 25 -9.69 18.14 -10.22
CA LEU A 25 -8.41 18.85 -10.14
C LEU A 25 -7.58 18.69 -11.42
N VAL A 26 -7.45 17.46 -11.91
CA VAL A 26 -6.54 17.11 -13.01
C VAL A 26 -7.25 17.10 -14.36
N ARG A 27 -8.56 16.82 -14.37
CA ARG A 27 -9.40 16.72 -15.59
C ARG A 27 -8.79 15.77 -16.63
N PRO A 28 -8.72 14.47 -16.29
CA PRO A 28 -7.92 13.51 -17.06
C PRO A 28 -8.36 13.43 -18.52
N ARG A 29 -7.39 13.47 -19.43
CA ARG A 29 -7.68 13.37 -20.87
C ARG A 29 -7.93 11.92 -21.26
N LEU A 30 -9.19 11.58 -21.53
CA LEU A 30 -9.60 10.22 -21.94
C LEU A 30 -9.43 9.94 -23.43
N ARG A 31 -9.27 10.99 -24.25
CA ARG A 31 -9.16 10.89 -25.71
C ARG A 31 -7.70 10.74 -26.13
N GLY A 32 -7.45 9.86 -27.12
CA GLY A 32 -6.12 9.64 -27.67
C GLY A 32 -5.24 8.67 -26.88
N LEU A 33 -5.79 8.00 -25.85
CA LEU A 33 -5.08 6.95 -25.12
C LEU A 33 -4.93 5.71 -25.98
N SER A 34 -3.71 5.15 -26.03
CA SER A 34 -3.45 3.87 -26.68
C SER A 34 -4.13 2.73 -25.92
N VAL A 35 -4.33 1.59 -26.59
CA VAL A 35 -4.86 0.37 -25.95
C VAL A 35 -4.00 -0.04 -24.76
N GLN A 36 -2.68 0.10 -24.88
CA GLN A 36 -1.74 -0.27 -23.82
C GLN A 36 -1.84 0.67 -22.61
N ALA A 37 -2.10 1.96 -22.82
CA ALA A 37 -2.37 2.91 -21.74
C ALA A 37 -3.68 2.57 -21.01
N TRP A 38 -4.73 2.24 -21.76
CA TRP A 38 -6.00 1.77 -21.20
C TRP A 38 -5.84 0.49 -20.38
N LEU A 39 -5.15 -0.52 -20.91
CA LEU A 39 -4.90 -1.77 -20.19
C LEU A 39 -4.11 -1.52 -18.90
N THR A 40 -3.11 -0.63 -18.94
CA THR A 40 -2.28 -0.31 -17.77
C THR A 40 -3.13 0.34 -16.67
N VAL A 41 -3.95 1.34 -17.01
CA VAL A 41 -4.72 2.09 -16.01
C VAL A 41 -5.92 1.32 -15.49
N VAL A 42 -6.56 0.49 -16.33
CA VAL A 42 -7.64 -0.41 -15.90
C VAL A 42 -7.06 -1.50 -15.00
N ALA A 43 -5.94 -2.13 -15.38
CA ALA A 43 -5.27 -3.09 -14.50
C ALA A 43 -4.87 -2.45 -13.16
N PHE A 44 -4.37 -1.22 -13.18
CA PHE A 44 -4.01 -0.48 -11.98
C PHE A 44 -5.23 -0.24 -11.07
N GLY A 45 -6.35 0.23 -11.64
CA GLY A 45 -7.60 0.40 -10.90
C GLY A 45 -8.21 -0.92 -10.43
N LEU A 46 -8.11 -1.99 -11.22
CA LEU A 46 -8.53 -3.34 -10.84
C LEU A 46 -7.77 -3.85 -9.63
N SER A 47 -6.45 -3.65 -9.64
CA SER A 47 -5.58 -3.99 -8.54
C SER A 47 -5.87 -3.15 -7.30
N LEU A 48 -6.04 -1.83 -7.44
CA LEU A 48 -6.37 -0.95 -6.31
C LEU A 48 -7.72 -1.28 -5.67
N GLY A 49 -8.76 -1.47 -6.49
CA GLY A 49 -10.10 -1.82 -6.00
C GLY A 49 -10.16 -3.23 -5.44
N GLY A 50 -9.50 -4.19 -6.10
CA GLY A 50 -9.38 -5.58 -5.65
C GLY A 50 -8.66 -5.69 -4.31
N MET A 51 -7.54 -4.97 -4.14
CA MET A 51 -6.81 -4.87 -2.87
C MET A 51 -7.74 -4.43 -1.74
N ASN A 52 -8.44 -3.31 -1.92
CA ASN A 52 -9.36 -2.78 -0.91
C ASN A 52 -10.51 -3.76 -0.64
N TRP A 53 -11.14 -4.32 -1.67
CA TRP A 53 -12.23 -5.28 -1.48
C TRP A 53 -11.79 -6.49 -0.67
N SER A 54 -10.68 -7.12 -1.06
CA SER A 54 -10.17 -8.33 -0.42
C SER A 54 -9.69 -8.07 1.00
N PHE A 55 -8.97 -6.97 1.24
CA PHE A 55 -8.51 -6.61 2.58
C PHE A 55 -9.70 -6.39 3.52
N TYR A 56 -10.67 -5.60 3.11
CA TYR A 56 -11.85 -5.32 3.94
C TYR A 56 -12.72 -6.55 4.16
N GLY A 57 -12.84 -7.42 3.15
CA GLY A 57 -13.49 -8.73 3.31
C GLY A 57 -12.77 -9.60 4.34
N SER A 58 -11.44 -9.54 4.41
CA SER A 58 -10.67 -10.30 5.40
C SER A 58 -10.95 -9.86 6.84
N LEU A 59 -11.27 -8.59 7.07
CA LEU A 59 -11.56 -8.04 8.40
C LEU A 59 -12.87 -8.57 9.01
N ALA A 60 -13.76 -9.15 8.20
CA ALA A 60 -14.93 -9.87 8.71
C ALA A 60 -14.56 -11.22 9.36
N HIS A 61 -13.33 -11.69 9.14
CA HIS A 61 -12.87 -13.03 9.51
C HIS A 61 -11.59 -13.04 10.34
N LEU A 62 -10.81 -11.96 10.29
CA LEU A 62 -9.52 -11.84 10.96
C LEU A 62 -9.45 -10.56 11.80
N PRO A 63 -8.75 -10.61 12.95
CA PRO A 63 -8.29 -9.41 13.61
C PRO A 63 -7.45 -8.56 12.65
N ILE A 64 -7.62 -7.24 12.70
CA ILE A 64 -6.96 -6.30 11.78
C ILE A 64 -5.44 -6.48 11.71
N GLY A 65 -4.79 -6.78 12.84
CA GLY A 65 -3.35 -7.02 12.88
C GLY A 65 -2.92 -8.23 12.06
N VAL A 66 -3.65 -9.35 12.15
CA VAL A 66 -3.36 -10.55 11.35
C VAL A 66 -3.57 -10.26 9.86
N ALA A 67 -4.69 -9.62 9.51
CA ALA A 67 -5.00 -9.25 8.12
C ALA A 67 -3.90 -8.38 7.50
N VAL A 68 -3.50 -7.31 8.19
CA VAL A 68 -2.42 -6.41 7.76
C VAL A 68 -1.10 -7.18 7.61
N THR A 69 -0.76 -8.05 8.56
CA THR A 69 0.48 -8.84 8.47
C THR A 69 0.54 -9.68 7.22
N VAL A 70 -0.55 -10.39 6.92
CA VAL A 70 -0.65 -11.28 5.76
C VAL A 70 -0.65 -10.47 4.47
N GLU A 71 -1.34 -9.33 4.43
CA GLU A 71 -1.34 -8.43 3.28
C GLU A 71 0.06 -7.87 2.98
N PHE A 72 0.80 -7.45 4.00
CA PHE A 72 2.18 -6.93 3.89
C PHE A 72 3.18 -7.94 3.31
N CYS A 73 2.89 -9.25 3.39
CA CYS A 73 3.72 -10.26 2.74
C CYS A 73 3.80 -10.06 1.21
N GLY A 74 2.76 -9.49 0.57
CA GLY A 74 2.71 -9.28 -0.88
C GLY A 74 3.87 -8.43 -1.42
N PRO A 75 3.99 -7.15 -1.03
CA PRO A 75 5.11 -6.30 -1.43
C PRO A 75 6.48 -6.82 -0.99
N LEU A 76 6.56 -7.47 0.18
CA LEU A 76 7.80 -8.07 0.68
C LEU A 76 8.29 -9.21 -0.23
N LEU A 77 7.40 -10.12 -0.62
CA LEU A 77 7.70 -11.20 -1.57
C LEU A 77 8.03 -10.66 -2.96
N LEU A 78 7.35 -9.60 -3.40
CA LEU A 78 7.69 -8.90 -4.62
C LEU A 78 9.12 -8.35 -4.54
N ALA A 79 9.47 -7.63 -3.48
CA ALA A 79 10.80 -7.06 -3.29
C ALA A 79 11.89 -8.14 -3.24
N ALA A 80 11.63 -9.27 -2.58
CA ALA A 80 12.53 -10.42 -2.55
C ALA A 80 12.73 -11.03 -3.95
N SER A 81 11.64 -11.25 -4.71
CA SER A 81 11.71 -11.83 -6.05
C SER A 81 12.44 -10.95 -7.07
N MET A 82 12.42 -9.63 -6.88
CA MET A 82 13.14 -8.67 -7.71
C MET A 82 14.61 -8.49 -7.31
N SER A 83 15.03 -9.01 -6.15
CA SER A 83 16.41 -8.93 -5.71
C SER A 83 17.24 -10.13 -6.18
N ARG A 84 18.53 -9.86 -6.44
CA ARG A 84 19.56 -10.86 -6.73
C ARG A 84 20.58 -11.01 -5.61
N ARG A 85 20.39 -10.36 -4.45
CA ARG A 85 21.37 -10.32 -3.35
C ARG A 85 20.82 -11.00 -2.11
N ALA A 86 21.63 -11.86 -1.49
CA ALA A 86 21.27 -12.55 -0.25
C ALA A 86 20.94 -11.58 0.90
N VAL A 87 21.59 -10.41 0.95
CA VAL A 87 21.32 -9.37 1.96
C VAL A 87 19.87 -8.88 1.91
N ASP A 88 19.29 -8.76 0.72
CA ASP A 88 17.90 -8.32 0.58
C ASP A 88 16.92 -9.38 1.01
N PHE A 89 17.27 -10.66 0.82
CA PHE A 89 16.47 -11.76 1.31
C PHE A 89 16.40 -11.75 2.85
N PHE A 90 17.55 -11.59 3.53
CA PHE A 90 17.57 -11.47 4.99
C PHE A 90 16.83 -10.23 5.48
N ALA A 91 16.93 -9.10 4.78
CA ALA A 91 16.19 -7.90 5.13
C ALA A 91 14.67 -8.09 4.95
N VAL A 92 14.22 -8.79 3.91
CA VAL A 92 12.80 -9.12 3.72
C VAL A 92 12.30 -10.04 4.83
N LEU A 93 13.05 -11.10 5.17
CA LEU A 93 12.70 -11.98 6.29
C LEU A 93 12.64 -11.24 7.62
N ALA A 94 13.59 -10.32 7.83
CA ALA A 94 13.56 -9.43 8.99
C ALA A 94 12.28 -8.58 8.95
N ALA A 95 12.03 -7.80 7.90
CA ALA A 95 10.82 -6.98 7.80
C ALA A 95 9.53 -7.79 8.06
N ALA A 96 9.41 -9.00 7.49
CA ALA A 96 8.29 -9.90 7.74
C ALA A 96 8.15 -10.27 9.23
N ALA A 97 9.25 -10.67 9.89
CA ALA A 97 9.26 -10.96 11.32
C ALA A 97 8.86 -9.72 12.16
N GLY A 98 9.33 -8.54 11.75
CA GLY A 98 9.02 -7.28 12.41
C GLY A 98 7.53 -6.93 12.32
N VAL A 99 6.93 -7.09 11.14
CA VAL A 99 5.48 -6.92 10.94
C VAL A 99 4.70 -7.86 11.85
N VAL A 100 5.04 -9.15 11.89
CA VAL A 100 4.39 -10.16 12.75
C VAL A 100 4.47 -9.78 14.24
N LEU A 101 5.62 -9.26 14.68
CA LEU A 101 5.82 -8.82 16.06
C LEU A 101 5.00 -7.55 16.40
N THR A 102 4.86 -6.62 15.45
CA THR A 102 4.09 -5.38 15.66
C THR A 102 2.57 -5.59 15.62
N SER A 103 2.11 -6.58 14.87
CA SER A 103 0.70 -6.74 14.53
C SER A 103 -0.14 -7.47 15.58
N ASN A 104 0.47 -7.89 16.69
CA ASN A 104 -0.17 -8.72 17.71
C ASN A 104 -0.70 -10.07 17.18
N ALA A 105 -0.31 -10.47 15.96
CA ALA A 105 -0.76 -11.72 15.33
C ALA A 105 -0.33 -12.96 16.13
N LEU A 106 0.78 -12.87 16.87
CA LEU A 106 1.31 -13.95 17.71
C LEU A 106 0.47 -14.24 18.97
N VAL A 107 -0.45 -13.34 19.33
CA VAL A 107 -1.33 -13.51 20.51
C VAL A 107 -2.59 -14.28 20.13
N VAL A 108 -2.93 -14.35 18.84
CA VAL A 108 -4.12 -15.06 18.35
C VAL A 108 -3.77 -16.54 18.16
N PRO A 109 -4.50 -17.49 18.80
CA PRO A 109 -4.29 -18.91 18.57
C PRO A 109 -4.48 -19.26 17.09
N LEU A 110 -3.50 -19.97 16.50
CA LEU A 110 -3.55 -20.35 15.08
C LEU A 110 -4.78 -21.20 14.72
N GLY A 111 -5.34 -21.93 15.68
CA GLY A 111 -6.55 -22.74 15.50
C GLY A 111 -7.85 -21.93 15.32
N ASP A 112 -7.84 -20.64 15.69
CA ASP A 112 -9.00 -19.75 15.60
C ASP A 112 -8.99 -18.90 14.33
N LEU A 113 -7.96 -19.05 13.48
CA LEU A 113 -7.83 -18.27 12.24
C LEU A 113 -8.72 -18.84 11.13
N SER A 114 -9.56 -17.98 10.57
CA SER A 114 -10.37 -18.33 9.40
C SER A 114 -9.51 -18.45 8.14
N TRP A 115 -9.56 -19.61 7.49
CA TRP A 115 -8.94 -19.84 6.18
C TRP A 115 -9.47 -18.87 5.10
N THR A 116 -10.75 -18.52 5.15
CA THR A 116 -11.36 -17.54 4.24
C THR A 116 -10.71 -16.17 4.43
N GLY A 117 -10.54 -15.75 5.68
CA GLY A 117 -9.87 -14.49 6.01
C GLY A 117 -8.41 -14.46 5.55
N LEU A 118 -7.66 -15.55 5.80
CA LEU A 118 -6.27 -15.67 5.35
C LEU A 118 -6.16 -15.64 3.82
N GLY A 119 -7.06 -16.32 3.11
CA GLY A 119 -7.13 -16.29 1.65
C GLY A 119 -7.41 -14.88 1.11
N LEU A 120 -8.36 -14.16 1.72
CA LEU A 120 -8.68 -12.78 1.35
C LEU A 120 -7.54 -11.80 1.63
N ALA A 121 -6.88 -11.90 2.79
CA ALA A 121 -5.73 -11.05 3.12
C ALA A 121 -4.53 -11.34 2.19
N SER A 122 -4.30 -12.62 1.84
CA SER A 122 -3.25 -13.01 0.89
C SER A 122 -3.56 -12.49 -0.52
N LEU A 123 -4.83 -12.55 -0.94
CA LEU A 123 -5.28 -11.98 -2.20
C LEU A 123 -5.09 -10.46 -2.24
N ALA A 124 -5.38 -9.78 -1.13
CA ALA A 124 -5.11 -8.35 -0.99
C ALA A 124 -3.60 -8.05 -1.15
N GLY A 125 -2.73 -8.83 -0.51
CA GLY A 125 -1.28 -8.72 -0.67
C GLY A 125 -0.82 -8.94 -2.13
N GLY A 126 -1.43 -9.90 -2.84
CA GLY A 126 -1.19 -10.11 -4.26
C GLY A 126 -1.62 -8.92 -5.12
N PHE A 127 -2.79 -8.36 -4.86
CA PHE A 127 -3.23 -7.12 -5.50
C PHE A 127 -2.34 -5.94 -5.16
N TRP A 128 -1.81 -5.85 -3.94
CA TRP A 128 -0.90 -4.79 -3.55
C TRP A 128 0.46 -4.89 -4.27
N ALA A 129 1.00 -6.09 -4.41
CA ALA A 129 2.19 -6.33 -5.23
C ALA A 129 1.94 -5.92 -6.70
N ALA A 130 0.80 -6.29 -7.27
CA ALA A 130 0.40 -5.86 -8.60
C ALA A 130 0.26 -4.33 -8.68
N TYR A 131 -0.32 -3.71 -7.65
CA TYR A 131 -0.52 -2.27 -7.53
C TYR A 131 0.81 -1.53 -7.59
N VAL A 132 1.84 -1.99 -6.86
CA VAL A 132 3.18 -1.39 -6.87
C VAL A 132 3.76 -1.37 -8.28
N LEU A 133 3.68 -2.50 -9.00
CA LEU A 133 4.21 -2.61 -10.37
C LEU A 133 3.39 -1.79 -11.38
N LEU A 134 2.06 -1.82 -11.26
CA LEU A 134 1.14 -1.13 -12.16
C LEU A 134 1.13 0.38 -11.93
N SER A 135 1.35 0.82 -10.69
CA SER A 135 1.56 2.23 -10.33
C SER A 135 2.82 2.77 -11.01
N ALA A 136 3.95 2.05 -10.90
CA ALA A 136 5.18 2.43 -11.58
C ALA A 136 5.01 2.50 -13.11
N ARG A 137 4.33 1.51 -13.71
CA ARG A 137 4.00 1.52 -15.15
C ARG A 137 3.08 2.67 -15.53
N THR A 138 2.06 2.96 -14.73
CA THR A 138 1.14 4.09 -14.94
C THR A 138 1.91 5.41 -14.88
N GLY A 139 2.83 5.56 -13.93
CA GLY A 139 3.71 6.72 -13.83
C GLY A 139 4.67 6.88 -15.01
N ALA A 140 5.01 5.81 -15.73
CA ALA A 140 5.80 5.90 -16.96
C ALA A 140 4.95 6.24 -18.20
N VAL A 141 3.69 5.80 -18.24
CA VAL A 141 2.80 5.96 -19.40
C VAL A 141 2.02 7.27 -19.39
N PHE A 142 1.63 7.77 -18.22
CA PHE A 142 0.79 8.96 -18.07
C PHE A 142 1.59 10.16 -17.56
N GLU A 143 1.25 11.35 -18.04
CA GLU A 143 1.72 12.60 -17.45
C GLU A 143 0.97 12.90 -16.15
N GLY A 144 1.67 13.48 -15.18
CA GLY A 144 1.05 13.90 -13.91
C GLY A 144 0.31 12.78 -13.18
N LEU A 145 -0.96 13.05 -12.85
CA LEU A 145 -1.84 12.19 -12.05
C LEU A 145 -3.03 11.66 -12.86
N ASP A 146 -3.06 11.84 -14.19
CA ASP A 146 -4.16 11.41 -15.06
C ASP A 146 -4.46 9.91 -14.91
N GLY A 147 -3.41 9.10 -14.92
CA GLY A 147 -3.52 7.65 -14.74
C GLY A 147 -4.09 7.28 -13.37
N LEU A 148 -3.70 7.98 -12.30
CA LEU A 148 -4.27 7.74 -10.96
C LEU A 148 -5.74 8.13 -10.89
N ALA A 149 -6.15 9.23 -11.51
CA ALA A 149 -7.54 9.68 -11.54
C ALA A 149 -8.44 8.62 -12.18
N ILE A 150 -8.04 8.10 -13.34
CA ILE A 150 -8.78 7.04 -14.05
C ILE A 150 -8.78 5.74 -13.22
N ALA A 151 -7.64 5.35 -12.64
CA ALA A 151 -7.55 4.15 -11.82
C ALA A 151 -8.43 4.23 -10.56
N LEU A 152 -8.53 5.39 -9.92
CA LEU A 152 -9.42 5.61 -8.78
C LEU A 152 -10.90 5.48 -9.17
N VAL A 153 -11.28 5.93 -10.36
CA VAL A 153 -12.65 5.71 -10.88
C VAL A 153 -12.90 4.21 -11.06
N VAL A 154 -11.98 3.48 -11.70
CA VAL A 154 -12.09 2.02 -11.88
C VAL A 154 -12.16 1.30 -10.52
N ALA A 155 -11.29 1.66 -9.57
CA ALA A 155 -11.28 1.09 -8.22
C ALA A 155 -12.60 1.37 -7.48
N THR A 156 -13.15 2.58 -7.62
CA THR A 156 -14.45 2.95 -7.05
C THR A 156 -15.56 2.06 -7.59
N LEU A 157 -15.59 1.78 -8.89
CA LEU A 157 -16.59 0.89 -9.50
C LEU A 157 -16.52 -0.55 -8.95
N ILE A 158 -15.32 -1.03 -8.62
CA ILE A 158 -15.12 -2.37 -8.06
C ILE A 158 -15.60 -2.43 -6.61
N VAL A 159 -15.34 -1.38 -5.82
CA VAL A 159 -15.74 -1.33 -4.41
C VAL A 159 -17.22 -0.96 -4.23
N LEU A 160 -17.84 -0.39 -5.27
CA LEU A 160 -19.23 0.07 -5.25
C LEU A 160 -20.21 -0.97 -4.67
N PRO A 161 -20.21 -2.25 -5.08
CA PRO A 161 -21.16 -3.21 -4.54
C PRO A 161 -20.99 -3.50 -3.03
N ALA A 162 -19.79 -3.38 -2.46
CA ALA A 162 -19.56 -3.53 -1.01
C ALA A 162 -20.05 -2.30 -0.25
N GLY A 163 -19.85 -1.12 -0.80
CA GLY A 163 -20.34 0.11 -0.19
C GLY A 163 -21.86 0.21 -0.25
N LEU A 164 -22.52 -0.21 -1.34
CA LEU A 164 -23.98 -0.16 -1.48
C LEU A 164 -24.75 -1.00 -0.43
N GLN A 165 -24.09 -1.98 0.20
CA GLN A 165 -24.68 -2.76 1.30
C GLN A 165 -24.70 -1.98 2.62
N SER A 166 -23.96 -0.88 2.71
CA SER A 166 -23.85 -0.06 3.92
C SER A 166 -24.99 0.95 3.97
N GLN A 167 -25.61 1.10 5.14
CA GLN A 167 -26.71 2.05 5.33
C GLN A 167 -26.19 3.44 5.70
N GLU A 168 -27.00 4.46 5.42
CA GLU A 168 -26.81 5.85 5.85
C GLU A 168 -25.49 6.54 5.43
N LEU A 169 -24.82 6.06 4.37
CA LEU A 169 -23.55 6.61 3.89
C LEU A 169 -23.53 8.12 3.60
N TRP A 170 -24.67 8.66 3.20
CA TRP A 170 -24.77 10.00 2.60
C TRP A 170 -25.29 11.06 3.58
N THR A 171 -25.16 10.84 4.88
CA THR A 171 -25.46 11.89 5.86
C THR A 171 -24.44 13.03 5.76
N PRO A 172 -24.82 14.29 6.08
CA PRO A 172 -23.88 15.42 6.07
C PRO A 172 -22.62 15.17 6.91
N GLU A 173 -22.77 14.47 8.04
CA GLU A 173 -21.66 14.10 8.92
C GLU A 173 -20.69 13.10 8.25
N HIS A 174 -21.22 12.03 7.64
CA HIS A 174 -20.38 11.05 6.94
C HIS A 174 -19.73 11.62 5.69
N ILE A 175 -20.39 12.55 5.00
CA ILE A 175 -19.81 13.28 3.87
C ILE A 175 -18.62 14.12 4.35
N PHE A 176 -18.78 14.91 5.42
CA PHE A 176 -17.71 15.75 5.93
C PHE A 176 -16.49 14.93 6.39
N LYS A 177 -16.72 13.88 7.20
CA LYS A 177 -15.65 12.97 7.63
C LYS A 177 -15.06 12.20 6.45
N GLY A 178 -15.89 11.78 5.50
CA GLY A 178 -15.51 11.03 4.31
C GLY A 178 -14.61 11.85 3.37
N VAL A 179 -14.89 13.14 3.17
CA VAL A 179 -14.03 14.05 2.41
C VAL A 179 -12.68 14.21 3.11
N GLY A 180 -12.67 14.52 4.41
CA GLY A 180 -11.42 14.65 5.18
C GLY A 180 -10.57 13.39 5.10
N LEU A 181 -11.19 12.22 5.29
CA LEU A 181 -10.51 10.94 5.18
C LEU A 181 -10.03 10.68 3.75
N ALA A 182 -10.85 10.91 2.73
CA ALA A 182 -10.48 10.75 1.32
C ALA A 182 -9.24 11.56 0.96
N LEU A 183 -9.17 12.81 1.39
CA LEU A 183 -8.02 13.68 1.11
C LEU A 183 -6.76 13.17 1.80
N LEU A 184 -6.83 12.94 3.11
CA LEU A 184 -5.66 12.64 3.94
C LEU A 184 -5.14 11.20 3.77
N SER A 185 -6.01 10.26 3.43
CA SER A 185 -5.67 8.82 3.45
C SER A 185 -5.72 8.12 2.08
N SER A 186 -6.35 8.73 1.06
CA SER A 186 -6.38 8.17 -0.30
C SER A 186 -5.71 9.11 -1.30
N LEU A 187 -6.28 10.31 -1.47
CA LEU A 187 -5.87 11.22 -2.53
C LEU A 187 -4.40 11.63 -2.40
N VAL A 188 -4.03 12.19 -1.24
CA VAL A 188 -2.66 12.66 -1.01
C VAL A 188 -1.67 11.49 -0.97
N PRO A 189 -1.92 10.39 -0.21
CA PRO A 189 -1.00 9.26 -0.18
C PRO A 189 -0.79 8.62 -1.56
N TYR A 190 -1.85 8.27 -2.29
CA TYR A 190 -1.69 7.64 -3.61
C TYR A 190 -1.03 8.57 -4.63
N SER A 191 -1.26 9.88 -4.53
CA SER A 191 -0.56 10.85 -5.39
C SER A 191 0.93 10.88 -5.08
N PHE A 192 1.31 10.95 -3.80
CA PHE A 192 2.71 10.91 -3.40
C PHE A 192 3.38 9.58 -3.72
N GLU A 193 2.68 8.47 -3.55
CA GLU A 193 3.15 7.14 -3.89
C GLU A 193 3.42 7.00 -5.39
N LEU A 194 2.48 7.42 -6.24
CA LEU A 194 2.69 7.43 -7.69
C LEU A 194 3.90 8.32 -8.06
N LEU A 195 3.99 9.52 -7.48
CA LEU A 195 5.11 10.44 -7.74
C LEU A 195 6.44 9.90 -7.22
N ALA A 196 6.45 9.19 -6.09
CA ALA A 196 7.63 8.54 -5.53
C ALA A 196 8.10 7.42 -6.46
N LEU A 197 7.19 6.54 -6.90
CA LEU A 197 7.49 5.44 -7.82
C LEU A 197 7.98 5.90 -9.20
N ARG A 198 7.68 7.13 -9.61
CA ARG A 198 8.30 7.74 -10.81
C ARG A 198 9.78 8.09 -10.63
N ARG A 199 10.24 8.24 -9.39
CA ARG A 199 11.59 8.73 -9.05
C ARG A 199 12.46 7.69 -8.36
N MET A 200 11.91 6.54 -7.98
CA MET A 200 12.67 5.47 -7.31
C MET A 200 12.32 4.08 -7.85
N PRO A 201 13.27 3.12 -7.81
CA PRO A 201 13.00 1.73 -8.17
C PRO A 201 11.97 1.07 -7.24
N ALA A 202 11.11 0.20 -7.79
CA ALA A 202 10.08 -0.53 -7.02
C ALA A 202 10.63 -1.29 -5.80
N ARG A 203 11.86 -1.83 -5.90
CA ARG A 203 12.54 -2.48 -4.77
C ARG A 203 12.79 -1.52 -3.60
N VAL A 204 13.22 -0.28 -3.87
CA VAL A 204 13.45 0.73 -2.82
C VAL A 204 12.11 1.17 -2.21
N PHE A 205 11.10 1.31 -3.05
CA PHE A 205 9.76 1.66 -2.61
C PHE A 205 9.16 0.61 -1.66
N GLY A 206 9.24 -0.67 -2.01
CA GLY A 206 8.74 -1.76 -1.14
C GLY A 206 9.44 -1.81 0.23
N VAL A 207 10.70 -1.41 0.30
CA VAL A 207 11.46 -1.29 1.56
C VAL A 207 10.97 -0.10 2.38
N LEU A 208 10.77 1.07 1.76
CA LEU A 208 10.23 2.23 2.45
C LEU A 208 8.81 1.97 2.97
N LEU A 209 7.98 1.29 2.18
CA LEU A 209 6.66 0.83 2.63
C LEU A 209 6.74 -0.08 3.85
N SER A 210 7.80 -0.91 3.95
CA SER A 210 7.97 -1.74 5.14
C SER A 210 8.12 -0.92 6.42
N THR A 211 8.45 0.38 6.35
CA THR A 211 8.46 1.29 7.52
C THR A 211 7.07 1.79 7.95
N GLU A 212 6.01 1.53 7.19
CA GLU A 212 4.66 1.97 7.56
C GLU A 212 4.16 1.40 8.90
N PRO A 213 4.29 0.10 9.21
CA PRO A 213 3.97 -0.46 10.53
C PRO A 213 4.70 0.26 11.66
N ALA A 214 5.94 0.70 11.41
CA ALA A 214 6.75 1.42 12.37
C ALA A 214 6.14 2.80 12.69
N VAL A 215 5.82 3.56 11.65
CA VAL A 215 5.16 4.86 11.77
C VAL A 215 3.77 4.73 12.37
N ALA A 216 3.00 3.70 11.98
CA ALA A 216 1.67 3.42 12.51
C ALA A 216 1.71 3.10 14.01
N ALA A 217 2.65 2.29 14.47
CA ALA A 217 2.84 2.00 15.89
C ALA A 217 3.21 3.25 16.70
N MET A 218 4.11 4.09 16.15
CA MET A 218 4.48 5.38 16.76
C MET A 218 3.30 6.34 16.84
N ALA A 219 2.48 6.42 15.79
CA ALA A 219 1.25 7.20 15.80
C ALA A 219 0.25 6.67 16.84
N GLY A 220 0.11 5.35 16.98
CA GLY A 220 -0.70 4.74 18.04
C GLY A 220 -0.23 5.11 19.44
N LEU A 221 1.09 5.14 19.67
CA LEU A 221 1.66 5.58 20.95
C LEU A 221 1.38 7.06 21.23
N VAL A 222 1.69 7.94 20.28
CA VAL A 222 1.66 9.40 20.49
C VAL A 222 0.24 9.97 20.43
N VAL A 223 -0.56 9.53 19.45
CA VAL A 223 -1.88 10.10 19.18
C VAL A 223 -2.97 9.40 20.00
N LEU A 224 -2.88 8.08 20.15
CA LEU A 224 -3.90 7.28 20.83
C LEU A 224 -3.50 6.92 22.27
N GLY A 225 -2.30 7.27 22.72
CA GLY A 225 -1.79 6.95 24.07
C GLY A 225 -1.61 5.45 24.30
N GLN A 226 -1.47 4.64 23.25
CA GLN A 226 -1.36 3.18 23.37
C GLN A 226 -0.02 2.79 23.98
N ARG A 227 -0.04 1.85 24.92
CA ARG A 227 1.20 1.25 25.45
C ARG A 227 1.69 0.17 24.49
N LEU A 228 2.88 0.37 23.94
CA LEU A 228 3.55 -0.65 23.13
C LEU A 228 4.14 -1.73 24.04
N SER A 229 3.87 -2.99 23.71
CA SER A 229 4.53 -4.12 24.37
C SER A 229 5.99 -4.23 23.94
N ALA A 230 6.82 -4.93 24.73
CA ALA A 230 8.22 -5.17 24.37
C ALA A 230 8.36 -5.86 23.00
N LEU A 231 7.43 -6.75 22.64
CA LEU A 231 7.39 -7.41 21.33
C LEU A 231 7.12 -6.42 20.19
N GLN A 232 6.18 -5.49 20.38
CA GLN A 232 5.88 -4.47 19.36
C GLN A 232 7.06 -3.51 19.15
N VAL A 233 7.77 -3.14 20.22
CA VAL A 233 9.00 -2.34 20.13
C VAL A 233 10.12 -3.10 19.42
N ALA A 234 10.27 -4.40 19.70
CA ALA A 234 11.24 -5.25 18.99
C ALA A 234 10.90 -5.35 17.49
N GLY A 235 9.63 -5.56 17.16
CA GLY A 235 9.17 -5.61 15.77
C GLY A 235 9.42 -4.30 15.02
N LEU A 236 9.14 -3.17 15.67
CA LEU A 236 9.42 -1.83 15.18
C LEU A 236 10.91 -1.65 14.84
N ALA A 237 11.80 -1.99 15.77
CA ALA A 237 13.24 -1.88 15.55
C ALA A 237 13.71 -2.76 14.38
N LEU A 238 13.15 -3.95 14.27
CA LEU A 238 13.54 -4.94 13.28
C LEU A 238 13.12 -4.53 11.85
N VAL A 239 11.93 -3.94 11.70
CA VAL A 239 11.47 -3.30 10.46
C VAL A 239 12.39 -2.15 10.03
N VAL A 240 12.74 -1.26 10.97
CA VAL A 240 13.59 -0.09 10.69
C VAL A 240 15.00 -0.53 10.27
N LEU A 241 15.57 -1.51 10.97
CA LEU A 241 16.89 -2.07 10.65
C LEU A 241 16.90 -2.76 9.28
N ALA A 242 15.87 -3.56 8.97
CA ALA A 242 15.70 -4.18 7.66
C ALA A 242 15.67 -3.12 6.55
N SER A 243 14.94 -2.02 6.78
CA SER A 243 14.85 -0.92 5.83
C SER A 243 16.19 -0.23 5.60
N ALA A 244 16.92 0.06 6.69
CA ALA A 244 18.25 0.67 6.64
C ALA A 244 19.26 -0.21 5.89
N LEU A 245 19.22 -1.54 6.08
CA LEU A 245 20.11 -2.49 5.41
C LEU A 245 19.93 -2.50 3.88
N VAL A 246 18.69 -2.45 3.40
CA VAL A 246 18.44 -2.46 1.95
C VAL A 246 18.80 -1.11 1.32
N LEU A 247 18.52 0.00 2.00
CA LEU A 247 18.91 1.34 1.53
C LEU A 247 20.44 1.51 1.50
N GLY A 248 21.13 1.10 2.56
CA GLY A 248 22.59 1.19 2.67
C GLY A 248 23.34 0.30 1.66
N SER A 249 22.83 -0.91 1.41
CA SER A 249 23.42 -1.82 0.41
C SER A 249 23.16 -1.40 -1.04
N GLY A 250 22.09 -0.62 -1.29
CA GLY A 250 21.82 0.01 -2.58
C GLY A 250 22.73 1.21 -2.88
N ALA A 251 22.99 2.06 -1.87
CA ALA A 251 23.89 3.20 -1.99
C ALA A 251 25.32 2.76 -2.28
N SER A 252 25.83 1.78 -1.53
CA SER A 252 27.19 1.24 -1.66
C SER A 252 27.48 0.66 -3.06
N ALA A 253 26.47 0.11 -3.74
CA ALA A 253 26.63 -0.41 -5.09
C ALA A 253 26.57 0.65 -6.21
N ARG A 254 25.95 1.80 -5.94
CA ARG A 254 25.90 2.93 -6.89
C ARG A 254 27.22 3.68 -6.89
N THR A 255 27.84 3.84 -5.72
CA THR A 255 29.16 4.46 -5.56
C THR A 255 30.26 3.68 -6.28
N LEU A 256 30.15 2.35 -6.37
CA LEU A 256 31.11 1.51 -7.11
C LEU A 256 30.90 1.50 -8.63
N ALA A 257 29.75 1.98 -9.13
CA ALA A 257 29.45 2.08 -10.55
C ALA A 257 29.73 3.48 -11.13
N GLU A 258 30.00 4.47 -10.27
CA GLU A 258 30.31 5.87 -10.62
C GLU A 258 31.83 6.19 -10.57
N GLU A 259 32.72 5.19 -10.60
CA GLU A 259 34.12 5.40 -11.02
C GLU A 259 34.28 5.11 -12.53
N PRO A 260 34.01 6.06 -13.43
CA PRO A 260 34.56 6.03 -14.78
C PRO A 260 36.05 6.36 -14.71
N GLY A 261 36.85 5.56 -15.42
CA GLY A 261 38.31 5.53 -15.32
C GLY A 261 39.00 6.89 -15.40
N VAL A 262 39.97 7.06 -14.51
CA VAL A 262 41.07 8.01 -14.70
C VAL A 262 41.96 7.47 -15.82
N ILE A 263 41.63 7.95 -17.03
CA ILE A 263 42.42 8.19 -18.23
C ILE A 263 43.91 7.77 -18.18
N GLU A 264 44.32 6.94 -19.15
CA GLU A 264 45.70 6.72 -19.58
C GLU A 264 46.42 8.04 -19.92
N GLY A 265 47.72 8.12 -19.60
CA GLY A 265 48.59 9.17 -20.12
C GLY A 265 49.93 9.33 -19.39
N ALA A 266 50.84 8.38 -19.58
CA ALA A 266 52.30 8.60 -19.49
C ALA A 266 53.03 7.55 -20.34
#